data_AF-A0AAW7G7Q2-F1
#
_entry.id   AF-A0AAW7G7Q2-F1
#
_cell.length_a   1.000
_cell.length_b   1.000
_cell.length_c   1.000
_cell.angle_alpha   90.00
_cell.angle_beta   90.00
_cell.angle_gamma   90.00
#
_symmetry.space_group_name_H-M   'P 1'
#
loop_
_entity.id
_entity.type
_entity.pdbx_description
1 polymer ?
#
loop_
_entity_poly.entity_id
_entity_poly.type
_entity_poly.pdbx_seq_one_letter_code
_entity_poly.pdbx_strand_id
1 'polypeptide(L)'
;MTALNKQALREAAQEEIMLRSVSDTSDAWQDEASPEAVLALLDELEAAEKRIAELSASHSKLRDTMATIHNTIRMDGGYTPLAAILNAAKRAHEESATAAGIGVKGE
;
A
#
# COMPACT_ATOMS: atom_id res chain seq x y z
N MET A 1 -14.51 15.83 1.76
CA MET A 1 -13.74 15.49 2.96
C MET A 1 -12.58 16.46 3.09
N THR A 2 -12.61 17.33 4.10
CA THR A 2 -11.39 17.93 4.63
C THR A 2 -10.50 16.81 5.17
N ALA A 3 -9.20 16.84 4.90
CA ALA A 3 -8.26 15.88 5.47
C ALA A 3 -8.24 16.05 7.00
N LEU A 4 -8.28 14.94 7.74
CA LEU A 4 -8.23 14.97 9.20
C LEU A 4 -6.93 15.64 9.67
N ASN A 5 -7.02 16.59 10.61
CA ASN A 5 -5.83 17.21 11.19
C ASN A 5 -5.24 16.33 12.30
N LYS A 6 -4.45 15.33 11.88
CA LYS A 6 -3.81 14.37 12.80
C LYS A 6 -2.93 15.02 13.86
N GLN A 7 -2.36 16.19 13.59
CA GLN A 7 -1.50 16.88 14.52
C GLN A 7 -2.31 17.54 15.64
N ALA A 8 -3.41 18.23 15.28
CA ALA A 8 -4.34 18.79 16.27
C ALA A 8 -4.92 17.69 17.16
N LEU A 9 -5.35 16.56 16.58
CA LEU A 9 -5.86 15.42 17.35
C LEU A 9 -4.82 14.82 18.30
N ARG A 10 -3.55 14.80 17.89
CA ARG A 10 -2.46 14.33 18.75
C ARG A 10 -2.18 15.30 19.90
N GLU A 11 -2.19 16.60 19.64
CA GLU A 11 -1.98 17.63 20.67
C GLU A 11 -3.12 17.63 21.69
N ALA A 12 -4.37 17.61 21.22
CA ALA A 12 -5.55 17.49 22.07
C ALA A 12 -5.52 16.22 22.93
N ALA A 13 -5.09 15.08 22.36
CA ALA A 13 -4.93 13.82 23.11
C ALA A 13 -3.87 13.95 24.22
N GLN A 14 -2.74 14.59 23.93
CA GLN A 14 -1.65 14.76 24.90
C GLN A 14 -2.05 15.69 26.03
N GLU A 15 -2.74 16.79 25.72
CA GLU A 15 -3.28 17.72 26.71
C GLU A 15 -4.29 17.04 27.63
N GLU A 16 -5.24 16.27 27.08
CA GLU A 16 -6.19 15.46 27.85
C GLU A 16 -5.46 14.48 28.78
N ILE A 17 -4.44 13.77 28.28
CA ILE A 17 -3.64 12.83 29.09
C ILE A 17 -2.97 13.55 30.28
N MET A 18 -2.51 14.79 30.08
CA MET A 18 -1.88 15.59 31.14
C MET A 18 -2.90 16.12 32.16
N LEU A 19 -4.10 16.50 31.71
CA LEU A 19 -5.14 17.11 32.55
C LEU A 19 -6.06 16.11 33.25
N ARG A 20 -6.00 14.82 32.89
CA ARG A 20 -6.82 13.72 33.45
C ARG A 20 -6.81 13.57 34.97
N SER A 21 -5.83 14.14 35.67
CA SER A 21 -5.78 14.11 37.16
C SER A 21 -6.48 15.30 37.82
N VAL A 22 -6.85 16.34 37.06
CA VAL A 22 -7.28 17.64 37.58
C VAL A 22 -8.53 18.22 36.90
N SER A 23 -9.09 17.61 35.84
CA SER A 23 -10.25 18.17 35.10
C SER A 23 -11.21 17.12 34.53
N ASP A 24 -12.46 17.52 34.32
CA ASP A 24 -13.37 16.90 33.33
C ASP A 24 -12.72 17.02 31.93
N THR A 25 -13.09 16.12 31.02
CA THR A 25 -12.49 15.99 29.68
C THR A 25 -12.29 17.34 28.97
N SER A 26 -11.07 17.58 28.48
CA SER A 26 -10.62 18.80 27.81
C SER A 26 -11.53 19.19 26.63
N ASP A 27 -11.92 20.46 26.56
CA ASP A 27 -12.72 21.02 25.47
C ASP A 27 -12.06 20.77 24.10
N ALA A 28 -10.72 20.93 24.02
CA ALA A 28 -9.97 20.66 22.80
C ALA A 28 -10.04 19.19 22.36
N TRP A 29 -10.07 18.27 23.33
CA TRP A 29 -10.25 16.84 23.05
C TRP A 29 -11.67 16.52 22.59
N GLN A 30 -12.69 17.17 23.17
CA GLN A 30 -14.09 16.96 22.75
C GLN A 30 -14.33 17.39 21.30
N ASP A 31 -13.74 18.51 20.88
CA ASP A 31 -13.88 19.03 19.51
C ASP A 31 -13.14 18.14 18.48
N GLU A 32 -11.92 17.75 18.79
CA GLU A 32 -11.05 17.09 17.83
C GLU A 32 -11.27 15.56 17.80
N ALA A 33 -11.56 14.93 18.94
CA ALA A 33 -11.84 13.48 19.03
C ALA A 33 -13.31 13.12 18.77
N SER A 34 -13.90 13.79 17.78
CA SER A 34 -15.28 13.52 17.32
C SER A 34 -15.42 12.09 16.75
N PRO A 35 -16.63 11.51 16.77
CA PRO A 35 -16.90 10.24 16.08
C PRO A 35 -16.48 10.25 14.60
N GLU A 36 -16.64 11.39 13.93
CA GLU A 36 -16.22 11.60 12.54
C GLU A 36 -14.70 11.51 12.39
N ALA A 37 -13.93 12.07 13.33
CA ALA A 37 -12.48 11.96 13.33
C ALA A 37 -12.01 10.51 13.55
N VAL A 38 -12.70 9.76 14.41
CA VAL A 38 -12.42 8.33 14.63
C VAL A 38 -12.71 7.52 13.37
N LEU A 39 -13.84 7.74 12.72
CA LEU A 39 -14.18 7.08 11.45
C LEU A 39 -13.17 7.42 10.36
N ALA A 40 -12.75 8.68 10.25
CA ALA A 40 -11.71 9.08 9.29
C ALA A 40 -10.36 8.38 9.54
N LEU A 41 -9.96 8.20 10.81
CA LEU A 41 -8.76 7.42 11.14
C LEU A 41 -8.87 5.95 10.74
N LEU A 42 -10.06 5.34 10.93
CA LEU A 42 -10.31 3.95 10.55
C LEU A 42 -10.29 3.78 9.02
N ASP A 43 -10.97 4.65 8.28
CA ASP A 43 -10.99 4.64 6.82
C ASP A 43 -9.57 4.78 6.24
N GLU A 44 -8.76 5.70 6.79
CA GLU A 44 -7.38 5.89 6.37
C GLU A 44 -6.49 4.69 6.72
N LEU A 45 -6.72 4.03 7.85
CA LEU A 45 -6.00 2.83 8.26
C LEU A 45 -6.33 1.66 7.33
N GLU A 46 -7.61 1.39 7.07
CA GLU A 46 -8.05 0.34 6.15
C GLU A 46 -7.51 0.56 4.74
N ALA A 47 -7.51 1.81 4.25
CA ALA A 47 -6.92 2.16 2.96
C ALA A 47 -5.40 1.90 2.91
N ALA A 48 -4.68 2.22 3.99
CA ALA A 48 -3.25 1.96 4.10
C ALA A 48 -2.95 0.45 4.12
N GLU A 49 -3.71 -0.34 4.89
CA GLU A 49 -3.59 -1.79 4.96
C GLU A 49 -3.85 -2.45 3.61
N LYS A 50 -4.90 -2.02 2.91
CA LYS A 50 -5.21 -2.49 1.55
C LYS A 50 -4.04 -2.21 0.59
N ARG A 51 -3.48 -1.01 0.62
CA ARG A 51 -2.33 -0.65 -0.23
C ARG A 51 -1.09 -1.47 0.11
N ILE A 52 -0.85 -1.78 1.38
CA ILE A 52 0.25 -2.65 1.82
C ILE A 52 0.04 -4.08 1.30
N ALA A 53 -1.19 -4.61 1.37
CA ALA A 53 -1.52 -5.94 0.86
C ALA A 53 -1.31 -6.03 -0.67
N GLU A 54 -1.80 -5.04 -1.42
CA GLU A 54 -1.61 -4.94 -2.87
C GLU A 54 -0.12 -4.86 -3.25
N LEU A 55 0.64 -4.00 -2.55
CA LEU A 55 2.07 -3.86 -2.78
C LEU A 55 2.83 -5.16 -2.46
N SER A 56 2.47 -5.82 -1.35
CA SER A 56 3.08 -7.08 -0.94
C SER A 56 2.82 -8.20 -1.97
N ALA A 57 1.60 -8.27 -2.49
CA ALA A 57 1.24 -9.20 -3.56
C ALA A 57 2.03 -8.93 -4.85
N SER A 58 2.10 -7.67 -5.27
CA SER A 58 2.91 -7.26 -6.44
C SER A 58 4.38 -7.61 -6.26
N HIS A 59 4.93 -7.42 -5.05
CA HIS A 59 6.34 -7.68 -4.77
C HIS A 59 6.65 -9.18 -4.73
N SER A 60 5.72 -10.01 -4.24
CA SER A 60 5.83 -11.46 -4.34
C SER A 60 5.88 -11.91 -5.80
N LYS A 61 4.95 -11.43 -6.64
CA LYS A 61 4.92 -11.76 -8.07
C LYS A 61 6.19 -11.31 -8.79
N LEU A 62 6.74 -10.14 -8.44
CA LEU A 62 8.02 -9.67 -8.97
C LEU A 62 9.17 -10.62 -8.59
N ARG A 63 9.21 -11.08 -7.34
CA ARG A 63 10.23 -12.05 -6.90
C ARG A 63 10.10 -13.38 -7.64
N ASP A 64 8.88 -13.89 -7.83
CA ASP A 64 8.64 -15.14 -8.53
C ASP A 64 9.08 -15.05 -9.99
N THR A 65 8.70 -13.97 -10.68
CA THR A 65 9.11 -13.74 -12.08
C THR A 65 10.63 -13.59 -12.21
N MET A 66 11.28 -12.86 -11.29
CA MET A 66 12.74 -12.73 -11.27
C MET A 66 13.43 -14.08 -11.04
N ALA A 67 12.90 -14.91 -10.13
CA ALA A 67 13.41 -16.25 -9.88
C ALA A 67 13.27 -17.15 -11.13
N THR A 68 12.13 -17.08 -11.84
CA THR A 68 11.94 -17.79 -13.11
C THR A 68 12.98 -17.36 -14.14
N ILE A 69 13.14 -16.05 -14.38
CA ILE A 69 14.11 -15.51 -15.34
C ILE A 69 15.53 -15.97 -14.99
N HIS A 70 15.92 -15.82 -13.72
CA HIS A 70 17.22 -16.23 -13.24
C HIS A 70 17.47 -17.73 -13.45
N ASN A 71 16.48 -18.58 -13.14
CA ASN A 71 16.59 -20.02 -13.32
C ASN A 71 16.66 -20.41 -14.79
N THR A 72 15.90 -19.77 -15.68
CA THR A 72 16.01 -19.99 -17.14
C THR A 72 17.41 -19.67 -17.64
N ILE A 73 17.97 -18.52 -17.25
CA ILE A 73 19.33 -18.11 -17.65
C ILE A 73 20.39 -19.07 -17.08
N ARG A 74 20.22 -19.53 -15.84
CA ARG A 74 21.19 -20.39 -15.15
C ARG A 74 21.13 -21.86 -15.60
N MET A 75 19.93 -22.40 -15.85
CA MET A 75 19.72 -23.80 -16.24
C MET A 75 20.06 -24.05 -17.72
N ASP A 76 19.88 -23.07 -18.61
CA ASP A 76 20.23 -23.15 -20.03
C ASP A 76 21.69 -22.77 -20.33
N GLY A 77 22.60 -23.00 -19.37
CA GLY A 77 24.02 -22.63 -19.42
C GLY A 77 24.59 -22.67 -20.84
N GLY A 78 24.67 -21.49 -21.49
CA GLY A 78 25.26 -21.29 -22.81
C GLY A 78 24.38 -20.62 -23.87
N TYR A 79 23.04 -20.79 -23.89
CA TYR A 79 22.24 -20.30 -25.04
C TYR A 79 20.72 -20.14 -24.76
N THR A 80 20.29 -19.37 -23.74
CA THR A 80 18.89 -18.91 -23.71
C THR A 80 18.69 -17.89 -24.84
N PRO A 81 17.87 -18.17 -25.87
CA PRO A 81 17.68 -17.22 -26.96
C PRO A 81 17.00 -15.96 -26.43
N LEU A 82 17.46 -14.79 -26.86
CA LEU A 82 16.88 -13.48 -26.50
C LEU A 82 15.35 -13.43 -26.63
N ALA A 83 14.80 -14.18 -27.59
CA ALA A 83 13.36 -14.35 -27.79
C ALA A 83 12.63 -14.93 -26.56
N ALA A 84 13.22 -15.90 -25.84
CA ALA A 84 12.60 -16.49 -24.66
C ALA A 84 12.54 -15.49 -23.49
N ILE A 85 13.61 -14.69 -23.32
CA ILE A 85 13.67 -13.63 -22.31
C ILE A 85 12.63 -12.54 -22.61
N LEU A 86 12.57 -12.07 -23.87
CA LEU A 86 11.60 -11.06 -24.30
C LEU A 86 10.16 -11.54 -24.17
N ASN A 87 9.88 -12.82 -24.47
CA ASN A 87 8.54 -13.38 -24.32
C ASN A 87 8.12 -13.50 -22.85
N ALA A 88 9.05 -13.88 -21.95
CA ALA A 88 8.78 -13.90 -20.52
C ALA A 88 8.53 -12.49 -19.96
N ALA A 89 9.33 -11.51 -20.38
CA ALA A 89 9.16 -10.11 -20.00
C ALA A 89 7.83 -9.51 -20.52
N LYS A 90 7.47 -9.79 -21.78
CA LYS A 90 6.19 -9.39 -22.38
C LYS A 90 5.01 -9.96 -21.60
N ARG A 91 5.02 -11.26 -21.29
CA ARG A 91 3.96 -11.91 -20.51
C ARG A 91 3.84 -11.30 -19.11
N ALA A 92 4.95 -11.06 -18.42
CA ALA A 92 4.92 -10.42 -17.10
C ALA A 92 4.34 -8.99 -17.15
N HIS A 93 4.65 -8.24 -18.21
CA HIS A 93 4.08 -6.91 -18.42
C HIS A 93 2.58 -6.94 -18.72
N GLU A 94 2.12 -7.85 -19.57
CA GLU A 94 0.71 -8.04 -19.89
C GLU A 94 -0.11 -8.49 -18.68
N GLU A 95 0.41 -9.44 -17.89
CA GLU A 95 -0.20 -9.87 -16.62
C GLU A 95 -0.32 -8.71 -15.64
N SER A 96 0.73 -7.87 -15.54
CA SER A 96 0.73 -6.69 -14.68
C SER A 96 -0.27 -5.62 -15.15
N ALA A 97 -0.34 -5.35 -16.44
CA ALA A 97 -1.26 -4.37 -17.00
C ALA A 97 -2.73 -4.83 -16.88
N THR A 98 -2.98 -6.13 -17.07
CA THR A 98 -4.30 -6.74 -16.85
C THR A 98 -4.71 -6.63 -15.38
N ALA A 99 -3.81 -6.95 -14.45
CA ALA A 99 -4.07 -6.80 -13.00
C ALA A 99 -4.33 -5.34 -12.60
N ALA A 100 -3.71 -4.37 -13.29
CA ALA A 100 -3.93 -2.95 -13.09
C ALA A 100 -5.21 -2.40 -13.77
N GLY A 101 -5.96 -3.23 -14.50
CA GLY A 101 -7.13 -2.80 -15.27
C GLY A 101 -6.80 -1.90 -16.46
N ILE A 102 -5.53 -1.84 -16.86
CA ILE A 102 -5.06 -1.06 -18.01
C ILE A 102 -5.18 -1.98 -19.22
N GLY A 103 -6.20 -1.75 -20.06
CA GLY A 103 -6.38 -2.51 -21.30
C GLY A 103 -5.17 -2.34 -22.21
N VAL A 104 -4.30 -3.36 -22.28
CA VAL A 104 -3.22 -3.41 -23.27
C VAL A 104 -3.86 -3.72 -24.62
N LYS A 105 -4.16 -2.67 -25.37
CA LYS A 105 -4.56 -2.81 -26.77
C LYS A 105 -3.33 -3.28 -27.54
N GLY A 106 -3.25 -4.59 -27.76
CA GLY A 106 -2.20 -5.22 -28.53
C GLY A 106 -2.30 -4.88 -30.02
N GLU A 107 -1.14 -4.80 -30.64
CA GLU A 107 -0.94 -5.14 -32.05
C GLU A 107 -0.31 -6.54 -32.14
#